data_AF-A0A9X3WAB5-F1
#
_entry.id   AF-A0A9X3WAB5-F1
#
_cell.length_a   1.000
_cell.length_b   1.000
_cell.length_c   1.000
_cell.angle_alpha   90.00
_cell.angle_beta   90.00
_cell.angle_gamma   90.00
#
_symmetry.space_group_name_H-M   'P 1'
#
loop_
_entity.id
_entity.type
_entity.pdbx_description
1 polymer ?
#
loop_
_entity_poly.entity_id
_entity_poly.type
_entity_poly.pdbx_seq_one_letter_code
_entity_poly.pdbx_strand_id
1 'polypeptide(L)'
;MIRWIAIVVLSIGLIGVGIWGYQENQEKNAVLIQAENNYQRSFHDLSYYMDLLHDKIGTTLAMNTKEQLSPQLIEIWRLTSQAQGDVGQLPLTLLPFNKTEEFLSNIGKFSYRTAVRDLENEPLSDEEVNTLKELYKKSGEIEKELRNVQNMVLKNNLRWMDVQLALASDDEPADNTIIDGFKTVEKTVGGYEEGDFGPTFTGMSKENHDYRNLQGDEISEDKARKQARKFFELDDQTEISLTKSGDGATVPFYSGSYQTNEKSGYVDISVKGGYPLSLMVNREVKEPTISLYEGMEKATKYLKGLDINNMVLFQSSQYDNVGVYSFLYKQDDIRVYPDSIQIKVALDNGEILGLSTREYLKNHQERNFEKPALTKEEARDKVNPNVKIQEESIAVIEDKLGEEVLAYEFLGTLGDDTYRIFINANTGVEVQVEKLKIGEDRFNNEM
;
A
#
# COMPACT_ATOMS: atom_id res chain seq x y z
N MET A 1 -16.20 -18.86 72.29
CA MET A 1 -16.67 -19.41 71.00
C MET A 1 -17.08 -18.31 70.02
N ILE A 2 -17.95 -17.37 70.40
CA ILE A 2 -18.46 -16.30 69.51
C ILE A 2 -17.33 -15.45 68.87
N ARG A 3 -16.27 -15.10 69.61
CA ARG A 3 -15.14 -14.32 69.08
C ARG A 3 -14.38 -15.01 67.94
N TRP A 4 -14.19 -16.33 68.04
CA TRP A 4 -13.49 -17.10 67.00
C TRP A 4 -14.34 -17.26 65.74
N ILE A 5 -15.65 -17.41 65.88
CA ILE A 5 -16.59 -17.44 64.76
C ILE A 5 -16.58 -16.09 64.03
N ALA A 6 -16.61 -14.98 64.77
CA ALA A 6 -16.56 -13.64 64.18
C ALA A 6 -15.25 -13.39 63.39
N ILE A 7 -14.10 -13.81 63.93
CA ILE A 7 -12.79 -13.68 63.24
C ILE A 7 -12.78 -14.48 61.93
N VAL A 8 -13.30 -15.71 61.94
CA VAL A 8 -13.37 -16.56 60.75
C VAL A 8 -14.28 -15.93 59.68
N VAL A 9 -15.47 -15.45 60.06
CA VAL A 9 -16.40 -14.80 59.13
C VAL A 9 -15.78 -13.53 58.53
N LEU A 10 -15.13 -12.68 59.34
CA LEU A 10 -14.46 -11.48 58.84
C LEU A 10 -13.28 -11.80 57.93
N SER A 11 -12.53 -12.87 58.21
CA SER A 11 -11.42 -13.31 57.36
C SER A 11 -11.91 -13.80 56.00
N ILE A 12 -13.01 -14.55 55.96
CA ILE A 12 -13.66 -14.97 54.71
C ILE A 12 -14.18 -13.76 53.94
N GLY A 13 -14.77 -12.78 54.62
CA GLY A 13 -15.20 -11.52 54.00
C GLY A 13 -14.05 -10.75 53.37
N LEU A 14 -12.91 -10.62 54.06
CA LEU A 14 -11.70 -9.98 53.54
C LEU A 14 -11.13 -10.70 52.31
N ILE A 15 -11.09 -12.04 52.33
CA ILE A 15 -10.66 -12.83 51.18
C ILE A 15 -11.61 -12.62 50.00
N GLY A 16 -12.93 -12.61 50.24
CA GLY A 16 -13.93 -12.34 49.22
C GLY A 16 -13.75 -10.97 48.56
N VAL A 17 -13.54 -9.92 49.36
CA VAL A 17 -13.27 -8.56 48.86
C VAL A 17 -11.95 -8.50 48.09
N GLY A 18 -10.92 -9.22 48.55
CA GLY A 18 -9.63 -9.30 47.85
C GLY A 18 -9.74 -9.96 46.47
N ILE A 19 -10.48 -11.07 46.38
CA ILE A 19 -10.74 -11.76 45.09
C ILE A 19 -11.58 -10.88 44.17
N TRP A 20 -12.66 -10.29 44.68
CA TRP A 20 -13.52 -9.40 43.91
C TRP A 20 -12.76 -8.17 43.39
N GLY A 21 -11.98 -7.50 44.26
CA GLY A 21 -11.18 -6.35 43.85
C GLY A 21 -10.09 -6.71 42.83
N TYR A 22 -9.50 -7.92 42.92
CA TYR A 22 -8.56 -8.41 41.92
C TYR A 22 -9.23 -8.69 40.57
N GLN A 23 -10.41 -9.34 40.59
CA GLN A 23 -11.20 -9.60 39.39
C GLN A 23 -11.65 -8.29 38.71
N GLU A 24 -12.20 -7.36 39.49
CA GLU A 24 -12.60 -6.03 39.02
C GLU A 24 -11.41 -5.28 38.39
N ASN A 25 -10.23 -5.34 39.02
CA ASN A 25 -9.03 -4.71 38.48
C ASN A 25 -8.55 -5.39 37.18
N GLN A 26 -8.68 -6.72 37.05
CA GLN A 26 -8.37 -7.42 35.80
C GLN A 26 -9.35 -7.07 34.68
N GLU A 27 -10.65 -7.09 34.95
CA GLU A 27 -11.69 -6.73 33.98
C GLU A 27 -11.54 -5.28 33.52
N LYS A 28 -11.31 -4.35 34.46
CA LYS A 28 -10.99 -2.96 34.15
C LYS A 28 -9.78 -2.85 33.22
N ASN A 29 -8.67 -3.53 33.54
CA ASN A 29 -7.47 -3.47 32.69
C ASN A 29 -7.70 -4.07 31.31
N ALA A 30 -8.47 -5.15 31.21
CA ALA A 30 -8.83 -5.75 29.91
C ALA A 30 -9.64 -4.78 29.05
N VAL A 31 -10.63 -4.08 29.63
CA VAL A 31 -11.42 -3.06 28.94
C VAL A 31 -10.55 -1.87 28.50
N LEU A 32 -9.64 -1.39 29.36
CA LEU A 32 -8.73 -0.29 29.00
C LEU A 32 -7.79 -0.66 27.84
N ILE A 33 -7.23 -1.87 27.85
CA ILE A 33 -6.39 -2.37 26.75
C ILE A 33 -7.21 -2.53 25.47
N GLN A 34 -8.43 -3.06 25.55
CA GLN A 34 -9.30 -3.20 24.39
C GLN A 34 -9.64 -1.85 23.76
N ALA A 35 -9.96 -0.85 24.58
CA ALA A 35 -10.25 0.50 24.12
C ALA A 35 -9.00 1.17 23.52
N GLU A 36 -7.83 1.03 24.16
CA GLU A 36 -6.55 1.50 23.62
C GLU A 36 -6.25 0.91 22.24
N ASN A 37 -6.37 -0.42 22.10
CA ASN A 37 -6.17 -1.09 20.81
C ASN A 37 -7.17 -0.60 19.76
N ASN A 38 -8.41 -0.33 20.15
CA ASN A 38 -9.42 0.21 19.25
C ASN A 38 -9.06 1.62 18.77
N TYR A 39 -8.61 2.49 19.66
CA TYR A 39 -8.20 3.85 19.31
C TYR A 39 -6.95 3.86 18.42
N GLN A 40 -5.95 3.04 18.74
CA GLN A 40 -4.76 2.90 17.91
C GLN A 40 -5.13 2.43 16.50
N ARG A 41 -5.93 1.37 16.39
CA ARG A 41 -6.41 0.86 15.10
C ARG A 41 -7.16 1.93 14.31
N SER A 42 -8.18 2.54 14.92
CA SER A 42 -9.02 3.53 14.23
C SER A 42 -8.21 4.75 13.78
N PHE A 43 -7.23 5.18 14.58
CA PHE A 43 -6.34 6.27 14.20
C PHE A 43 -5.41 5.88 13.03
N HIS A 44 -4.86 4.67 13.04
CA HIS A 44 -4.04 4.17 11.93
C HIS A 44 -4.85 4.01 10.65
N ASP A 45 -6.06 3.46 10.74
CA ASP A 45 -6.97 3.29 9.61
C ASP A 45 -7.41 4.65 9.04
N LEU A 46 -7.72 5.63 9.90
CA LEU A 46 -8.00 7.01 9.49
C LEU A 46 -6.82 7.64 8.74
N SER A 47 -5.61 7.53 9.28
CA SER A 47 -4.39 8.04 8.64
C SER A 47 -4.19 7.43 7.26
N TYR A 48 -4.34 6.10 7.17
CA TYR A 48 -4.27 5.37 5.91
C TYR A 48 -5.35 5.78 4.90
N TYR A 49 -6.61 5.93 5.32
CA TYR A 49 -7.67 6.38 4.42
C TYR A 49 -7.48 7.83 3.98
N MET A 50 -6.90 8.69 4.82
CA MET A 50 -6.54 10.06 4.43
C MET A 50 -5.44 10.07 3.36
N ASP A 51 -4.41 9.23 3.49
CA ASP A 51 -3.38 9.04 2.45
C ASP A 51 -4.02 8.65 1.11
N LEU A 52 -4.91 7.64 1.15
CA LEU A 52 -5.60 7.17 -0.05
C LEU A 52 -6.49 8.25 -0.65
N LEU A 53 -7.23 9.00 0.16
CA LEU A 53 -8.06 10.11 -0.30
C LEU A 53 -7.23 11.17 -1.00
N HIS A 54 -6.12 11.60 -0.40
CA HIS A 54 -5.20 12.56 -0.99
C HIS A 54 -4.69 12.08 -2.36
N ASP A 55 -4.18 10.84 -2.44
CA ASP A 55 -3.69 10.25 -3.68
C ASP A 55 -4.78 10.10 -4.75
N LYS A 56 -5.98 9.66 -4.36
CA LYS A 56 -7.09 9.47 -5.30
C LYS A 56 -7.60 10.81 -5.84
N ILE A 57 -7.69 11.85 -5.01
CA ILE A 57 -8.08 13.21 -5.44
C ILE A 57 -7.02 13.78 -6.40
N GLY A 58 -5.73 13.63 -6.10
CA GLY A 58 -4.64 14.06 -7.00
C GLY A 58 -4.71 13.35 -8.34
N THR A 59 -4.94 12.04 -8.32
CA THR A 59 -5.13 11.24 -9.54
C THR A 59 -6.32 11.75 -10.36
N THR A 60 -7.46 12.06 -9.73
CA THR A 60 -8.63 12.65 -10.41
C THR A 60 -8.30 13.97 -11.10
N LEU A 61 -7.46 14.83 -10.51
CA LEU A 61 -7.02 16.09 -11.12
C LEU A 61 -6.16 15.88 -12.37
N ALA A 62 -5.45 14.75 -12.47
CA ALA A 62 -4.61 14.40 -13.60
C ALA A 62 -5.36 13.63 -14.71
N MET A 63 -6.55 13.09 -14.43
CA MET A 63 -7.39 12.40 -15.41
C MET A 63 -8.01 13.36 -16.41
N ASN A 64 -8.33 12.86 -17.61
CA ASN A 64 -9.02 13.63 -18.65
C ASN A 64 -10.35 13.00 -19.10
N THR A 65 -10.60 11.71 -18.83
CA THR A 65 -11.77 11.00 -19.39
C THR A 65 -12.82 10.62 -18.34
N LYS A 66 -14.09 10.68 -18.74
CA LYS A 66 -15.25 10.29 -17.93
C LYS A 66 -15.18 8.84 -17.43
N GLU A 67 -14.78 7.90 -18.29
CA GLU A 67 -14.77 6.46 -18.00
C GLU A 67 -13.83 6.12 -16.82
N GLN A 68 -12.85 7.00 -16.56
CA GLN A 68 -11.98 6.92 -15.40
C GLN A 68 -12.48 7.79 -14.23
N LEU A 69 -12.98 9.00 -14.50
CA LEU A 69 -13.43 9.95 -13.48
C LEU A 69 -14.57 9.42 -12.60
N SER A 70 -15.66 8.89 -13.18
CA SER A 70 -16.82 8.44 -12.38
C SER A 70 -16.45 7.29 -11.41
N PRO A 71 -15.80 6.20 -11.84
CA PRO A 71 -15.34 5.16 -10.91
C PRO A 71 -14.37 5.67 -9.84
N GLN A 72 -13.49 6.60 -10.20
CA GLN A 72 -12.53 7.18 -9.26
C GLN A 72 -13.25 8.02 -8.18
N LEU A 73 -14.28 8.78 -8.54
CA LEU A 73 -15.09 9.55 -7.60
C LEU A 73 -15.95 8.64 -6.70
N ILE A 74 -16.46 7.51 -7.21
CA ILE A 74 -17.13 6.49 -6.38
C ILE A 74 -16.17 5.93 -5.34
N GLU A 75 -14.92 5.66 -5.74
CA GLU A 75 -13.90 5.16 -4.83
C GLU A 75 -13.54 6.19 -3.76
N ILE A 76 -13.40 7.47 -4.12
CA ILE A 76 -13.19 8.56 -3.16
C ILE A 76 -14.36 8.60 -2.17
N TRP A 77 -15.61 8.56 -2.64
CA TRP A 77 -16.79 8.53 -1.76
C TRP A 77 -16.79 7.33 -0.80
N ARG A 78 -16.41 6.13 -1.29
CA ARG A 78 -16.29 4.92 -0.47
C ARG A 78 -15.23 5.08 0.62
N LEU A 79 -14.04 5.56 0.27
CA LEU A 79 -12.92 5.79 1.19
C LEU A 79 -13.28 6.83 2.26
N THR A 80 -13.97 7.89 1.86
CA THR A 80 -14.50 8.89 2.79
C THR A 80 -15.41 8.27 3.84
N SER A 81 -16.33 7.40 3.42
CA SER A 81 -17.25 6.74 4.35
C SER A 81 -16.50 5.84 5.36
N GLN A 82 -15.42 5.18 4.93
CA GLN A 82 -14.57 4.41 5.84
C GLN A 82 -13.85 5.31 6.84
N ALA A 83 -13.20 6.38 6.36
CA ALA A 83 -12.53 7.35 7.21
C ALA A 83 -13.48 7.96 8.26
N GLN A 84 -14.72 8.28 7.88
CA GLN A 84 -15.73 8.78 8.83
C GLN A 84 -16.05 7.75 9.93
N GLY A 85 -16.15 6.47 9.57
CA GLY A 85 -16.38 5.39 10.54
C GLY A 85 -15.25 5.25 11.56
N ASP A 86 -14.01 5.55 11.15
CA ASP A 86 -12.85 5.49 12.04
C ASP A 86 -12.71 6.74 12.92
N VAL A 87 -12.98 7.93 12.38
CA VAL A 87 -13.11 9.15 13.21
C VAL A 87 -14.15 8.94 14.30
N GLY A 88 -15.30 8.35 13.95
CA GLY A 88 -16.39 7.97 14.86
C GLY A 88 -15.97 7.08 16.04
N GLN A 89 -14.88 6.33 15.90
CA GLN A 89 -14.37 5.38 16.90
C GLN A 89 -13.27 5.95 17.79
N LEU A 90 -12.73 7.14 17.46
CA LEU A 90 -11.78 7.85 18.31
C LEU A 90 -12.48 8.34 19.58
N PRO A 91 -11.73 8.73 20.64
CA PRO A 91 -12.34 9.26 21.87
C PRO A 91 -12.97 10.65 21.64
N LEU A 92 -14.11 10.68 20.94
CA LEU A 92 -14.83 11.86 20.46
C LEU A 92 -15.43 12.73 21.57
N THR A 93 -15.67 12.17 22.75
CA THR A 93 -16.28 12.91 23.85
C THR A 93 -15.38 14.02 24.41
N LEU A 94 -14.08 14.02 24.08
CA LEU A 94 -13.11 14.94 24.69
C LEU A 94 -12.13 15.58 23.67
N LEU A 95 -12.13 15.15 22.40
CA LEU A 95 -11.28 15.70 21.35
C LEU A 95 -12.13 16.37 20.25
N PRO A 96 -11.72 17.53 19.73
CA PRO A 96 -12.39 18.13 18.58
C PRO A 96 -12.05 17.30 17.34
N PHE A 97 -13.01 16.58 16.78
CA PHE A 97 -12.89 15.90 15.47
C PHE A 97 -13.95 16.36 14.48
N ASN A 98 -14.78 17.31 14.90
CA ASN A 98 -15.94 17.76 14.17
C ASN A 98 -15.57 18.34 12.80
N LYS A 99 -14.42 18.99 12.67
CA LYS A 99 -14.01 19.53 11.37
C LYS A 99 -13.45 18.46 10.46
N THR A 100 -12.68 17.50 10.98
CA THR A 100 -12.23 16.34 10.20
C THR A 100 -13.44 15.56 9.63
N GLU A 101 -14.47 15.31 10.45
CA GLU A 101 -15.73 14.69 9.98
C GLU A 101 -16.43 15.53 8.90
N GLU A 102 -16.49 16.85 9.07
CA GLU A 102 -17.05 17.81 8.10
C GLU A 102 -16.30 17.80 6.77
N PHE A 103 -14.97 17.80 6.79
CA PHE A 103 -14.14 17.71 5.59
C PHE A 103 -14.36 16.42 4.83
N LEU A 104 -14.37 15.29 5.54
CA LEU A 104 -14.69 14.00 4.96
C LEU A 104 -16.10 14.06 4.34
N SER A 105 -17.10 14.54 5.06
CA SER A 105 -18.47 14.69 4.53
C SER A 105 -18.50 15.49 3.22
N ASN A 106 -17.75 16.59 3.14
CA ASN A 106 -17.64 17.43 1.95
C ASN A 106 -17.02 16.69 0.76
N ILE A 107 -15.94 15.92 0.98
CA ILE A 107 -15.37 15.05 -0.05
C ILE A 107 -16.43 14.04 -0.53
N GLY A 108 -17.13 13.39 0.40
CA GLY A 108 -18.14 12.38 0.10
C GLY A 108 -19.28 12.93 -0.76
N LYS A 109 -19.84 14.07 -0.37
CA LYS A 109 -20.93 14.76 -1.11
C LYS A 109 -20.48 15.19 -2.50
N PHE A 110 -19.32 15.85 -2.60
CA PHE A 110 -18.77 16.29 -3.87
C PHE A 110 -18.57 15.09 -4.80
N SER A 111 -17.94 14.04 -4.30
CA SER A 111 -17.56 12.88 -5.10
C SER A 111 -18.78 12.09 -5.56
N TYR A 112 -19.74 11.84 -4.67
CA TYR A 112 -20.99 11.17 -5.04
C TYR A 112 -21.79 11.96 -6.07
N ARG A 113 -22.05 13.26 -5.83
CA ARG A 113 -22.82 14.12 -6.73
C ARG A 113 -22.23 14.16 -8.13
N THR A 114 -20.90 14.22 -8.20
CA THR A 114 -20.17 14.31 -9.47
C THR A 114 -20.10 12.94 -10.16
N ALA A 115 -19.93 11.86 -9.40
CA ALA A 115 -19.85 10.50 -9.94
C ALA A 115 -21.13 10.04 -10.65
N VAL A 116 -22.30 10.40 -10.12
CA VAL A 116 -23.61 10.00 -10.66
C VAL A 116 -24.05 10.85 -11.86
N ARG A 117 -23.34 11.94 -12.17
CA ARG A 117 -23.60 12.81 -13.32
C ARG A 117 -23.05 12.20 -14.60
N ASP A 118 -23.69 12.51 -15.73
CA ASP A 118 -23.16 12.18 -17.04
C ASP A 118 -22.00 13.12 -17.43
N LEU A 119 -20.77 12.78 -17.04
CA LEU A 119 -19.58 13.60 -17.27
C LEU A 119 -19.15 13.76 -18.75
N GLU A 120 -19.87 13.16 -19.70
CA GLU A 120 -19.56 13.23 -21.14
C GLU A 120 -20.29 14.41 -21.76
N ASN A 121 -21.55 14.57 -21.36
CA ASN A 121 -22.37 15.71 -21.74
C ASN A 121 -22.20 16.88 -20.77
N GLU A 122 -21.83 16.60 -19.52
CA GLU A 122 -21.63 17.58 -18.45
C GLU A 122 -20.27 17.36 -17.74
N PRO A 123 -19.15 17.68 -18.40
CA PRO A 123 -17.80 17.51 -17.83
C PRO A 123 -17.63 18.34 -16.55
N LEU A 124 -16.54 18.08 -15.82
CA LEU A 124 -16.20 18.88 -14.64
C LEU A 124 -16.11 20.36 -15.02
N SER A 125 -16.84 21.21 -14.30
CA SER A 125 -16.72 22.65 -14.47
C SER A 125 -15.40 23.15 -13.88
N ASP A 126 -14.94 24.34 -14.30
CA ASP A 126 -13.76 24.97 -13.72
C ASP A 126 -13.89 25.15 -12.19
N GLU A 127 -15.11 25.38 -11.70
CA GLU A 127 -15.42 25.48 -10.26
C GLU A 127 -15.25 24.14 -9.54
N GLU A 128 -15.69 23.05 -10.16
CA GLU A 128 -15.52 21.69 -9.62
C GLU A 128 -14.06 21.26 -9.64
N VAL A 129 -13.32 21.63 -10.68
CA VAL A 129 -11.86 21.41 -10.75
C VAL A 129 -11.13 22.19 -9.66
N ASN A 130 -11.51 23.46 -9.42
CA ASN A 130 -10.95 24.25 -8.32
C ASN A 130 -11.32 23.66 -6.95
N THR A 131 -12.55 23.17 -6.79
CA THR A 131 -12.98 22.44 -5.59
C THR A 131 -12.08 21.22 -5.36
N LEU A 132 -11.83 20.39 -6.39
CA LEU A 132 -10.90 19.25 -6.28
C LEU A 132 -9.48 19.67 -5.88
N LYS A 133 -8.96 20.79 -6.41
CA LYS A 133 -7.64 21.33 -6.02
C LYS A 133 -7.60 21.75 -4.56
N GLU A 134 -8.66 22.36 -4.05
CA GLU A 134 -8.76 22.73 -2.64
C GLU A 134 -8.86 21.49 -1.74
N LEU A 135 -9.67 20.50 -2.12
CA LEU A 135 -9.75 19.21 -1.42
C LEU A 135 -8.39 18.48 -1.44
N TYR A 136 -7.67 18.54 -2.56
CA TYR A 136 -6.32 17.97 -2.70
C TYR A 136 -5.33 18.61 -1.72
N LYS A 137 -5.30 19.95 -1.70
CA LYS A 137 -4.42 20.70 -0.80
C LYS A 137 -4.75 20.41 0.66
N LYS A 138 -6.02 20.49 1.05
CA LYS A 138 -6.46 20.26 2.43
C LYS A 138 -6.21 18.83 2.89
N SER A 139 -6.49 17.83 2.04
CA SER A 139 -6.21 16.42 2.37
C SER A 139 -4.72 16.19 2.61
N GLY A 140 -3.83 16.78 1.82
CA GLY A 140 -2.38 16.67 2.03
C GLY A 140 -1.89 17.40 3.30
N GLU A 141 -2.53 18.49 3.69
CA GLU A 141 -2.25 19.14 4.98
C GLU A 141 -2.69 18.27 6.16
N ILE A 142 -3.90 17.69 6.10
CA ILE A 142 -4.43 16.80 7.15
C ILE A 142 -3.61 15.51 7.24
N GLU A 143 -3.24 14.92 6.10
CA GLU A 143 -2.36 13.75 6.02
C GLU A 143 -1.06 13.98 6.80
N LYS A 144 -0.38 15.10 6.54
CA LYS A 144 0.87 15.47 7.23
C LYS A 144 0.68 15.63 8.73
N GLU A 145 -0.41 16.28 9.15
CA GLU A 145 -0.69 16.44 10.58
C GLU A 145 -1.03 15.11 11.27
N LEU A 146 -1.78 14.20 10.61
CA LEU A 146 -2.03 12.85 11.12
C LEU A 146 -0.73 12.05 11.24
N ARG A 147 0.18 12.13 10.26
CA ARG A 147 1.52 11.51 10.34
C ARG A 147 2.37 12.09 11.46
N ASN A 148 2.30 13.41 11.69
CA ASN A 148 2.99 14.06 12.81
C ASN A 148 2.49 13.53 14.16
N VAL A 149 1.17 13.43 14.34
CA VAL A 149 0.57 12.84 15.55
C VAL A 149 0.99 11.38 15.70
N GLN A 150 0.95 10.59 14.62
CA GLN A 150 1.39 9.19 14.62
C GLN A 150 2.84 9.05 15.10
N ASN A 151 3.76 9.84 14.53
CA ASN A 151 5.16 9.83 14.92
C ASN A 151 5.34 10.20 16.40
N MET A 152 4.60 11.21 16.87
CA MET A 152 4.66 11.65 18.27
C MET A 152 4.15 10.60 19.26
N VAL A 153 3.05 9.91 18.93
CA VAL A 153 2.50 8.81 19.73
C VAL A 153 3.51 7.67 19.83
N LEU A 154 4.11 7.27 18.71
CA LEU A 154 5.10 6.20 18.66
C LEU A 154 6.40 6.58 19.40
N LYS A 155 6.93 7.78 19.17
CA LYS A 155 8.18 8.27 19.76
C LYS A 155 8.11 8.37 21.28
N ASN A 156 6.97 8.83 21.81
CA ASN A 156 6.80 9.08 23.24
C ASN A 156 6.04 7.95 23.97
N ASN A 157 5.72 6.86 23.27
CA ASN A 157 4.95 5.72 23.81
C ASN A 157 3.66 6.15 24.53
N LEU A 158 2.93 7.08 23.92
CA LEU A 158 1.75 7.69 24.50
C LEU A 158 0.54 6.77 24.31
N ARG A 159 -0.36 6.72 25.31
CA ARG A 159 -1.59 5.95 25.25
C ARG A 159 -2.79 6.87 25.05
N TRP A 160 -3.65 6.54 24.09
CA TRP A 160 -4.90 7.26 23.82
C TRP A 160 -5.81 7.30 25.04
N MET A 161 -5.82 6.21 25.82
CA MET A 161 -6.57 6.12 27.06
C MET A 161 -6.08 7.09 28.14
N ASP A 162 -4.78 7.39 28.20
CA ASP A 162 -4.24 8.37 29.16
C ASP A 162 -4.73 9.78 28.83
N VAL A 163 -4.83 10.11 27.53
CA VAL A 163 -5.41 11.37 27.05
C VAL A 163 -6.89 11.47 27.42
N GLN A 164 -7.65 10.39 27.23
CA GLN A 164 -9.07 10.35 27.60
C GLN A 164 -9.29 10.51 29.11
N LEU A 165 -8.48 9.84 29.94
CA LEU A 165 -8.57 9.92 31.41
C LEU A 165 -8.17 11.30 31.94
N ALA A 166 -7.12 11.91 31.36
CA ALA A 166 -6.70 13.27 31.70
C ALA A 166 -7.81 14.28 31.42
N LEU A 167 -8.42 14.21 30.23
CA LEU A 167 -9.51 15.10 29.82
C LEU A 167 -10.79 14.92 30.67
N ALA A 168 -11.06 13.71 31.19
CA ALA A 168 -12.21 13.44 32.03
C ALA A 168 -12.06 13.90 33.49
N SER A 169 -10.82 14.15 33.93
CA SER A 169 -10.51 14.44 35.34
C SER A 169 -10.44 15.93 35.68
N ASP A 170 -10.57 16.84 34.69
CA ASP A 170 -10.45 18.31 34.82
C ASP A 170 -9.14 18.79 35.49
N ASP A 171 -8.20 17.88 35.73
CA ASP A 171 -6.83 18.15 36.15
C ASP A 171 -6.05 18.56 34.90
N GLU A 172 -5.63 19.82 34.83
CA GLU A 172 -4.51 20.20 33.96
C GLU A 172 -3.21 19.77 34.65
N PRO A 173 -2.49 18.79 34.08
CA PRO A 173 -1.04 18.89 34.14
C PRO A 173 -0.39 18.67 32.77
N ALA A 174 0.53 19.58 32.46
CA ALA A 174 1.71 19.47 31.59
C ALA A 174 1.56 18.87 30.18
N ASP A 175 1.69 19.75 29.18
CA ASP A 175 2.17 19.48 27.81
C ASP A 175 1.53 18.26 27.12
N ASN A 176 0.25 18.40 26.74
CA ASN A 176 -0.52 17.30 26.17
C ASN A 176 -0.37 17.29 24.63
N THR A 177 0.82 16.88 24.18
CA THR A 177 1.29 17.01 22.79
C THR A 177 0.35 16.35 21.76
N ILE A 178 -0.36 15.28 22.15
CA ILE A 178 -1.40 14.63 21.31
C ILE A 178 -2.56 15.58 21.03
N ILE A 179 -3.09 16.22 22.08
CA ILE A 179 -4.20 17.17 21.96
C ILE A 179 -3.80 18.35 21.09
N ASP A 180 -2.58 18.84 21.24
CA ASP A 180 -2.09 19.98 20.45
C ASP A 180 -1.86 19.60 18.98
N GLY A 181 -1.42 18.37 18.71
CA GLY A 181 -1.41 17.80 17.36
C GLY A 181 -2.82 17.75 16.76
N PHE A 182 -3.82 17.28 17.51
CA PHE A 182 -5.21 17.26 17.02
C PHE A 182 -5.84 18.64 16.86
N LYS A 183 -5.57 19.57 17.76
CA LYS A 183 -5.98 20.97 17.59
C LYS A 183 -5.37 21.57 16.32
N THR A 184 -4.16 21.14 15.95
CA THR A 184 -3.49 21.55 14.71
C THR A 184 -4.19 20.95 13.49
N VAL A 185 -4.48 19.63 13.50
CA VAL A 185 -5.31 18.96 12.48
C VAL A 185 -6.63 19.72 12.29
N GLU A 186 -7.36 19.99 13.37
CA GLU A 186 -8.67 20.65 13.32
C GLU A 186 -8.59 22.13 12.90
N LYS A 187 -7.53 22.85 13.26
CA LYS A 187 -7.39 24.26 12.87
C LYS A 187 -7.30 24.41 11.35
N THR A 188 -6.71 23.44 10.67
CA THR A 188 -6.53 23.39 9.20
C THR A 188 -7.85 23.28 8.43
N VAL A 189 -8.92 22.77 9.06
CA VAL A 189 -10.06 22.24 8.29
C VAL A 189 -11.22 23.22 8.02
N GLY A 190 -11.37 24.31 8.76
CA GLY A 190 -12.66 25.04 8.88
C GLY A 190 -13.39 25.48 7.59
N GLY A 191 -14.69 25.09 7.48
CA GLY A 191 -15.72 25.78 6.69
C GLY A 191 -16.84 24.91 6.07
N TYR A 192 -18.08 25.12 6.55
CA TYR A 192 -19.43 24.87 5.98
C TYR A 192 -20.21 23.54 6.22
N GLU A 193 -21.49 23.75 6.59
CA GLU A 193 -22.48 22.86 7.24
C GLU A 193 -22.98 21.58 6.53
N GLU A 194 -23.54 20.70 7.36
CA GLU A 194 -23.88 19.29 7.22
C GLU A 194 -25.04 18.90 6.28
N GLY A 195 -25.08 17.59 5.95
CA GLY A 195 -26.15 16.92 5.19
C GLY A 195 -25.88 15.42 5.07
N ASP A 196 -26.91 14.62 5.34
CA ASP A 196 -26.93 13.17 5.64
C ASP A 196 -27.07 12.29 4.37
N PHE A 197 -26.49 11.08 4.35
CA PHE A 197 -26.61 10.10 3.24
C PHE A 197 -26.64 8.62 3.70
N GLY A 198 -27.41 7.81 2.94
CA GLY A 198 -27.65 6.37 3.11
C GLY A 198 -26.65 5.42 2.41
N PRO A 199 -26.95 4.11 2.33
CA PRO A 199 -25.92 3.06 2.25
C PRO A 199 -25.43 2.67 0.84
N THR A 200 -24.17 2.21 0.85
CA THR A 200 -23.22 1.85 -0.23
C THR A 200 -23.43 0.45 -0.84
N PHE A 201 -22.97 0.26 -2.09
CA PHE A 201 -22.71 -1.05 -2.70
C PHE A 201 -21.20 -1.18 -2.99
N THR A 202 -20.60 -2.30 -2.61
CA THR A 202 -19.22 -2.66 -2.96
C THR A 202 -19.25 -3.94 -3.80
N GLY A 203 -18.42 -3.99 -4.84
CA GLY A 203 -18.21 -5.19 -5.62
C GLY A 203 -17.13 -4.95 -6.66
N MET A 204 -15.92 -5.43 -6.38
CA MET A 204 -14.90 -5.66 -7.41
C MET A 204 -14.41 -7.09 -7.23
N SER A 205 -14.68 -7.92 -8.22
CA SER A 205 -14.11 -9.26 -8.34
C SER A 205 -12.86 -9.15 -9.20
N LYS A 206 -11.72 -9.69 -8.73
CA LYS A 206 -10.57 -10.01 -9.58
C LYS A 206 -10.69 -11.48 -9.98
N GLU A 207 -10.85 -11.76 -11.27
CA GLU A 207 -10.73 -13.12 -11.80
C GLU A 207 -9.27 -13.58 -11.74
N ASN A 208 -9.03 -14.68 -11.02
CA ASN A 208 -7.76 -15.40 -11.05
C ASN A 208 -7.58 -16.03 -12.43
N HIS A 209 -6.71 -15.44 -13.25
CA HIS A 209 -6.20 -16.09 -14.44
C HIS A 209 -5.24 -17.22 -14.03
N ASP A 210 -5.45 -18.45 -14.50
CA ASP A 210 -4.51 -19.56 -14.35
C ASP A 210 -3.16 -19.21 -15.02
N TYR A 211 -2.06 -19.85 -14.58
CA TYR A 211 -0.73 -19.70 -15.20
C TYR A 211 -0.75 -20.38 -16.57
N ARG A 212 -1.17 -19.64 -17.60
CA ARG A 212 -1.50 -20.20 -18.92
C ARG A 212 -0.31 -20.85 -19.64
N ASN A 213 0.94 -20.46 -19.32
CA ASN A 213 2.09 -20.74 -20.18
C ASN A 213 3.38 -21.24 -19.49
N LEU A 214 3.34 -21.81 -18.28
CA LEU A 214 4.55 -22.44 -17.71
C LEU A 214 5.05 -23.57 -18.62
N GLN A 215 6.24 -23.42 -19.22
CA GLN A 215 6.86 -24.39 -20.14
C GLN A 215 7.94 -25.23 -19.45
N GLY A 216 8.35 -26.32 -20.09
CA GLY A 216 9.40 -27.22 -19.62
C GLY A 216 8.88 -28.49 -18.94
N ASP A 217 9.80 -29.43 -18.73
CA ASP A 217 9.50 -30.71 -18.09
C ASP A 217 9.32 -30.56 -16.58
N GLU A 218 8.55 -31.47 -15.99
CA GLU A 218 8.49 -31.59 -14.54
C GLU A 218 9.87 -31.94 -13.98
N ILE A 219 10.25 -31.26 -12.89
CA ILE A 219 11.50 -31.51 -12.19
C ILE A 219 11.27 -32.47 -11.02
N SER A 220 12.26 -33.31 -10.76
CA SER A 220 12.29 -34.12 -9.54
C SER A 220 12.67 -33.27 -8.32
N GLU A 221 12.36 -33.78 -7.13
CA GLU A 221 12.77 -33.20 -5.86
C GLU A 221 14.28 -32.96 -5.77
N ASP A 222 15.09 -33.89 -6.27
CA ASP A 222 16.55 -33.75 -6.31
C ASP A 222 17.03 -32.62 -7.22
N LYS A 223 16.35 -32.43 -8.36
CA LYS A 223 16.64 -31.33 -9.27
C LYS A 223 16.21 -29.99 -8.65
N ALA A 224 15.05 -29.95 -7.99
CA ALA A 224 14.58 -28.78 -7.24
C ALA A 224 15.55 -28.42 -6.10
N ARG A 225 16.07 -29.40 -5.37
CA ARG A 225 17.09 -29.17 -4.32
C ARG A 225 18.38 -28.57 -4.88
N LYS A 226 18.85 -29.05 -6.04
CA LYS A 226 20.02 -28.48 -6.73
C LYS A 226 19.76 -27.04 -7.20
N GLN A 227 18.56 -26.76 -7.70
CA GLN A 227 18.16 -25.41 -8.11
C GLN A 227 18.05 -24.47 -6.90
N ALA A 228 17.47 -24.91 -5.79
CA ALA A 228 17.41 -24.14 -4.55
C ALA A 228 18.82 -23.74 -4.07
N ARG A 229 19.78 -24.68 -4.06
CA ARG A 229 21.19 -24.38 -3.75
C ARG A 229 21.77 -23.30 -4.68
N LYS A 230 21.50 -23.42 -5.99
CA LYS A 230 21.97 -22.45 -6.99
C LYS A 230 21.36 -21.06 -6.76
N PHE A 231 20.06 -20.96 -6.48
CA PHE A 231 19.38 -19.68 -6.29
C PHE A 231 19.81 -18.97 -5.00
N PHE A 232 20.12 -19.73 -3.95
CA PHE A 232 20.65 -19.17 -2.70
C PHE A 232 22.18 -19.01 -2.68
N GLU A 233 22.88 -19.45 -3.73
CA GLU A 233 24.35 -19.50 -3.78
C GLU A 233 24.98 -20.24 -2.57
N LEU A 234 24.33 -21.33 -2.12
CA LEU A 234 24.76 -22.11 -0.95
C LEU A 234 25.84 -23.14 -1.29
N ASP A 235 26.69 -23.42 -0.29
CA ASP A 235 27.59 -24.58 -0.33
C ASP A 235 26.84 -25.92 -0.22
N ASP A 236 27.56 -27.01 -0.46
CA ASP A 236 27.01 -28.36 -0.37
C ASP A 236 26.75 -28.83 1.07
N GLN A 237 27.30 -28.14 2.08
CA GLN A 237 27.21 -28.52 3.49
C GLN A 237 25.95 -27.98 4.18
N THR A 238 25.38 -26.88 3.66
CA THR A 238 24.16 -26.28 4.20
C THR A 238 22.97 -27.21 3.98
N GLU A 239 22.25 -27.54 5.04
CA GLU A 239 21.05 -28.37 4.93
C GLU A 239 19.89 -27.55 4.34
N ILE A 240 19.18 -28.15 3.38
CA ILE A 240 17.99 -27.56 2.74
C ILE A 240 16.81 -28.49 2.96
N SER A 241 15.79 -27.97 3.65
CA SER A 241 14.48 -28.60 3.73
C SER A 241 13.71 -28.30 2.44
N LEU A 242 13.07 -29.32 1.86
CA LEU A 242 12.27 -29.18 0.65
C LEU A 242 10.91 -29.85 0.86
N THR A 243 9.83 -29.12 0.57
CA THR A 243 8.45 -29.61 0.67
C THR A 243 7.70 -29.32 -0.62
N LYS A 244 6.96 -30.29 -1.15
CA LYS A 244 6.09 -30.06 -2.32
C LYS A 244 4.79 -29.40 -1.88
N SER A 245 4.26 -28.49 -2.69
CA SER A 245 2.94 -27.87 -2.49
C SER A 245 1.82 -28.92 -2.38
N GLY A 246 0.85 -28.69 -1.50
CA GLY A 246 -0.32 -29.55 -1.34
C GLY A 246 -1.36 -29.40 -2.45
N ASP A 247 -2.39 -30.25 -2.39
CA ASP A 247 -3.52 -30.22 -3.33
C ASP A 247 -4.28 -28.88 -3.24
N GLY A 248 -4.52 -28.24 -4.39
CA GLY A 248 -5.20 -26.94 -4.48
C GLY A 248 -4.29 -25.73 -4.74
N ALA A 249 -2.98 -25.92 -4.81
CA ALA A 249 -2.07 -24.86 -5.28
C ALA A 249 -2.34 -24.54 -6.76
N THR A 250 -2.51 -23.25 -7.09
CA THR A 250 -2.73 -22.77 -8.47
C THR A 250 -1.59 -23.20 -9.41
N VAL A 251 -0.37 -23.33 -8.90
CA VAL A 251 0.78 -23.92 -9.58
C VAL A 251 1.44 -24.91 -8.63
N PRO A 252 1.72 -26.15 -9.03
CA PRO A 252 2.55 -27.05 -8.24
C PRO A 252 3.98 -26.52 -8.12
N PHE A 253 4.50 -26.41 -6.90
CA PHE A 253 5.87 -25.95 -6.62
C PHE A 253 6.55 -26.76 -5.51
N TYR A 254 7.87 -26.66 -5.45
CA TYR A 254 8.70 -27.10 -4.34
C TYR A 254 9.12 -25.88 -3.53
N SER A 255 8.82 -25.91 -2.24
CA SER A 255 9.23 -24.91 -1.27
C SER A 255 10.50 -25.35 -0.57
N GLY A 256 11.59 -24.63 -0.82
CA GLY A 256 12.90 -24.86 -0.23
C GLY A 256 13.21 -23.84 0.85
N SER A 257 13.77 -24.30 1.96
CA SER A 257 14.23 -23.40 3.03
C SER A 257 15.54 -23.87 3.64
N TYR A 258 16.31 -22.90 4.12
CA TYR A 258 17.52 -23.14 4.91
C TYR A 258 17.59 -22.17 6.08
N GLN A 259 18.27 -22.58 7.13
CA GLN A 259 18.54 -21.76 8.31
C GLN A 259 19.98 -21.96 8.74
N THR A 260 20.68 -20.86 8.95
CA THR A 260 22.00 -20.80 9.59
C THR A 260 21.93 -19.88 10.80
N ASN A 261 23.04 -19.71 11.53
CA ASN A 261 23.09 -18.77 12.66
C ASN A 261 22.93 -17.31 12.24
N GLU A 262 23.27 -16.96 10.98
CA GLU A 262 23.32 -15.57 10.51
C GLU A 262 22.27 -15.25 9.44
N LYS A 263 21.80 -16.26 8.71
CA LYS A 263 20.90 -16.10 7.55
C LYS A 263 19.85 -17.19 7.51
N SER A 264 18.68 -16.85 7.00
CA SER A 264 17.68 -17.82 6.58
C SER A 264 17.14 -17.47 5.22
N GLY A 265 16.62 -18.46 4.50
CA GLY A 265 16.05 -18.20 3.18
C GLY A 265 14.96 -19.18 2.82
N TYR A 266 14.09 -18.71 1.94
CA TYR A 266 12.95 -19.42 1.37
C TYR A 266 12.92 -19.23 -0.13
N VAL A 267 12.62 -20.29 -0.87
CA VAL A 267 12.44 -20.25 -2.32
C VAL A 267 11.31 -21.17 -2.74
N ASP A 268 10.43 -20.68 -3.61
CA ASP A 268 9.45 -21.49 -4.32
C ASP A 268 9.92 -21.74 -5.73
N ILE A 269 9.97 -23.01 -6.11
CA ILE A 269 10.44 -23.46 -7.42
C ILE A 269 9.29 -24.19 -8.12
N SER A 270 8.89 -23.73 -9.30
CA SER A 270 7.83 -24.40 -10.05
C SER A 270 8.21 -25.86 -10.34
N VAL A 271 7.27 -26.79 -10.15
CA VAL A 271 7.49 -28.21 -10.53
C VAL A 271 7.77 -28.29 -12.03
N LYS A 272 7.06 -27.50 -12.83
CA LYS A 272 7.27 -27.43 -14.27
C LYS A 272 8.38 -26.44 -14.62
N GLY A 273 9.43 -26.90 -15.29
CA GLY A 273 10.56 -26.08 -15.74
C GLY A 273 11.59 -25.71 -14.65
N GLY A 274 11.19 -25.66 -13.37
CA GLY A 274 12.10 -25.37 -12.27
C GLY A 274 12.49 -23.90 -12.15
N TYR A 275 11.53 -23.00 -12.34
CA TYR A 275 11.72 -21.56 -12.26
C TYR A 275 11.52 -21.07 -10.81
N PRO A 276 12.29 -20.08 -10.34
CA PRO A 276 12.11 -19.50 -9.02
C PRO A 276 10.89 -18.56 -9.02
N LEU A 277 9.74 -19.03 -8.51
CA LEU A 277 8.52 -18.24 -8.40
C LEU A 277 8.72 -17.07 -7.43
N SER A 278 9.25 -17.37 -6.24
CA SER A 278 9.59 -16.39 -5.22
C SER A 278 10.83 -16.82 -4.48
N LEU A 279 11.70 -15.88 -4.10
CA LEU A 279 12.86 -16.08 -3.26
C LEU A 279 12.89 -14.98 -2.22
N MET A 280 13.26 -15.33 -0.98
CA MET A 280 13.52 -14.36 0.08
C MET A 280 14.65 -14.86 0.96
N VAL A 281 15.62 -14.01 1.25
CA VAL A 281 16.73 -14.24 2.16
C VAL A 281 16.65 -13.20 3.26
N ASN A 282 16.53 -13.65 4.49
CA ASN A 282 16.52 -12.83 5.68
C ASN A 282 17.90 -12.83 6.33
N ARG A 283 18.47 -11.64 6.47
CA ARG A 283 19.73 -11.38 7.16
C ARG A 283 19.80 -9.92 7.56
N GLU A 284 20.67 -9.61 8.51
CA GLU A 284 21.06 -8.23 8.79
C GLU A 284 21.78 -7.63 7.57
N VAL A 285 21.37 -6.42 7.16
CA VAL A 285 21.98 -5.67 6.04
C VAL A 285 22.73 -4.49 6.61
N LYS A 286 24.05 -4.53 6.48
CA LYS A 286 24.94 -3.49 7.02
C LYS A 286 24.88 -2.22 6.18
N GLU A 287 25.71 -1.25 6.54
CA GLU A 287 25.81 0.01 5.80
C GLU A 287 26.10 -0.21 4.31
N PRO A 288 25.51 0.59 3.40
CA PRO A 288 25.69 0.43 1.96
C PRO A 288 27.16 0.61 1.56
N THR A 289 27.70 -0.36 0.84
CA THR A 289 29.01 -0.25 0.18
C THR A 289 28.89 -0.08 -1.33
N ILE A 290 27.70 -0.34 -1.90
CA ILE A 290 27.36 -0.11 -3.29
C ILE A 290 26.19 0.86 -3.42
N SER A 291 26.18 1.60 -4.53
CA SER A 291 25.10 2.51 -4.90
C SER A 291 23.84 1.78 -5.37
N LEU A 292 22.71 2.47 -5.38
CA LEU A 292 21.46 1.97 -5.96
C LEU A 292 21.63 1.60 -7.45
N TYR A 293 22.48 2.31 -8.19
CA TYR A 293 22.80 1.97 -9.58
C TYR A 293 23.58 0.65 -9.69
N GLU A 294 24.63 0.47 -8.89
CA GLU A 294 25.39 -0.79 -8.87
C GLU A 294 24.49 -1.97 -8.42
N GLY A 295 23.57 -1.74 -7.48
CA GLY A 295 22.56 -2.74 -7.10
C GLY A 295 21.62 -3.10 -8.26
N MET A 296 21.19 -2.13 -9.08
CA MET A 296 20.43 -2.39 -10.31
C MET A 296 21.23 -3.25 -11.30
N GLU A 297 22.54 -3.01 -11.45
CA GLU A 297 23.39 -3.84 -12.31
C GLU A 297 23.50 -5.29 -11.79
N LYS A 298 23.61 -5.47 -10.47
CA LYS A 298 23.58 -6.80 -9.83
C LYS A 298 22.26 -7.52 -10.10
N ALA A 299 21.15 -6.82 -9.91
CA ALA A 299 19.82 -7.33 -10.20
C ALA A 299 19.67 -7.76 -11.68
N THR A 300 20.08 -6.89 -12.60
CA THR A 300 20.03 -7.15 -14.04
C THR A 300 20.87 -8.38 -14.42
N LYS A 301 22.07 -8.52 -13.84
CA LYS A 301 22.93 -9.68 -14.07
C LYS A 301 22.32 -10.96 -13.52
N TYR A 302 21.67 -10.89 -12.36
CA TYR A 302 21.00 -12.04 -11.75
C TYR A 302 19.84 -12.54 -12.62
N LEU A 303 18.99 -11.65 -13.13
CA LEU A 303 17.90 -12.01 -14.04
C LEU A 303 18.40 -12.68 -15.32
N LYS A 304 19.48 -12.16 -15.92
CA LYS A 304 20.14 -12.81 -17.07
C LYS A 304 20.65 -14.22 -16.75
N GLY A 305 21.13 -14.45 -15.53
CA GLY A 305 21.56 -15.77 -15.05
C GLY A 305 20.43 -16.78 -14.85
N LEU A 306 19.18 -16.31 -14.84
CA LEU A 306 17.95 -17.12 -14.82
C LEU A 306 17.35 -17.29 -16.23
N ASP A 307 18.08 -16.91 -17.28
CA ASP A 307 17.61 -16.86 -18.67
C ASP A 307 16.42 -15.91 -18.90
N ILE A 308 16.20 -14.98 -17.98
CA ILE A 308 15.20 -13.92 -18.08
C ILE A 308 15.83 -12.70 -18.74
N ASN A 309 15.52 -12.52 -20.03
CA ASN A 309 16.13 -11.52 -20.89
C ASN A 309 15.17 -10.37 -21.23
N ASN A 310 15.69 -9.33 -21.89
CA ASN A 310 14.94 -8.14 -22.33
C ASN A 310 14.16 -7.43 -21.22
N MET A 311 14.73 -7.41 -20.02
CA MET A 311 14.18 -6.70 -18.88
C MET A 311 14.68 -5.26 -18.87
N VAL A 312 13.77 -4.31 -18.71
CA VAL A 312 14.09 -2.88 -18.51
C VAL A 312 13.69 -2.45 -17.11
N LEU A 313 14.55 -1.65 -16.47
CA LEU A 313 14.21 -1.07 -15.17
C LEU A 313 12.99 -0.15 -15.34
N PHE A 314 12.00 -0.36 -14.49
CA PHE A 314 10.76 0.40 -14.48
C PHE A 314 10.66 1.28 -13.23
N GLN A 315 11.08 0.76 -12.07
CA GLN A 315 11.12 1.52 -10.82
C GLN A 315 12.29 1.05 -9.96
N SER A 316 12.90 1.97 -9.25
CA SER A 316 13.88 1.66 -8.20
C SER A 316 13.62 2.51 -6.98
N SER A 317 13.71 1.93 -5.80
CA SER A 317 13.67 2.63 -4.53
C SER A 317 14.68 2.03 -3.55
N GLN A 318 15.06 2.81 -2.55
CA GLN A 318 15.91 2.36 -1.46
C GLN A 318 15.12 2.40 -0.16
N TYR A 319 15.08 1.27 0.54
CA TYR A 319 14.56 1.17 1.90
C TYR A 319 15.70 0.72 2.80
N ASP A 320 16.09 1.58 3.74
CA ASP A 320 17.30 1.44 4.54
C ASP A 320 18.53 1.12 3.68
N ASN A 321 19.11 -0.05 3.87
CA ASN A 321 20.30 -0.53 3.16
C ASN A 321 19.96 -1.52 2.04
N VAL A 322 18.71 -1.56 1.58
CA VAL A 322 18.20 -2.47 0.55
C VAL A 322 17.68 -1.69 -0.65
N GLY A 323 18.17 -2.01 -1.84
CA GLY A 323 17.62 -1.54 -3.11
C GLY A 323 16.49 -2.46 -3.56
N VAL A 324 15.35 -1.89 -3.91
CA VAL A 324 14.19 -2.59 -4.48
C VAL A 324 14.03 -2.14 -5.92
N TYR A 325 13.98 -3.10 -6.84
CA TYR A 325 13.90 -2.83 -8.27
C TYR A 325 12.73 -3.59 -8.87
N SER A 326 11.96 -2.91 -9.71
CA SER A 326 10.92 -3.48 -10.54
C SER A 326 11.34 -3.39 -11.99
N PHE A 327 11.26 -4.51 -12.69
CA PHE A 327 11.58 -4.65 -14.10
C PHE A 327 10.32 -5.01 -14.89
N LEU A 328 10.26 -4.56 -16.13
CA LEU A 328 9.26 -4.96 -17.11
C LEU A 328 9.94 -5.67 -18.26
N TYR A 329 9.30 -6.72 -18.79
CA TYR A 329 9.70 -7.28 -20.07
C TYR A 329 9.47 -6.26 -21.19
N LYS A 330 10.38 -6.25 -22.16
CA LYS A 330 10.34 -5.37 -23.32
C LYS A 330 10.42 -6.19 -24.60
N GLN A 331 9.44 -6.02 -25.49
CA GLN A 331 9.40 -6.65 -26.80
C GLN A 331 9.15 -5.59 -27.87
N ASP A 332 9.99 -5.54 -28.92
CA ASP A 332 9.83 -4.59 -30.04
C ASP A 332 9.67 -3.13 -29.62
N ASP A 333 10.43 -2.72 -28.60
CA ASP A 333 10.33 -1.42 -27.94
C ASP A 333 9.08 -1.14 -27.07
N ILE A 334 8.17 -2.09 -26.95
CA ILE A 334 6.96 -2.03 -26.13
C ILE A 334 7.23 -2.63 -24.74
N ARG A 335 6.90 -1.87 -23.68
CA ARG A 335 6.96 -2.32 -22.29
C ARG A 335 5.74 -3.18 -21.96
N VAL A 336 5.92 -4.35 -21.37
CA VAL A 336 4.81 -5.25 -21.05
C VAL A 336 4.62 -5.30 -19.53
N TYR A 337 3.63 -4.55 -19.03
CA TYR A 337 3.36 -4.44 -17.58
C TYR A 337 2.94 -5.75 -16.91
N PRO A 338 2.13 -6.61 -17.56
CA PRO A 338 1.80 -7.92 -16.99
C PRO A 338 3.05 -8.80 -16.76
N ASP A 339 4.10 -8.59 -17.54
CA ASP A 339 5.34 -9.34 -17.49
C ASP A 339 6.36 -8.66 -16.57
N SER A 340 5.95 -8.39 -15.33
CA SER A 340 6.77 -7.69 -14.33
C SER A 340 7.56 -8.64 -13.42
N ILE A 341 8.72 -8.16 -12.95
CA ILE A 341 9.56 -8.84 -11.96
C ILE A 341 10.00 -7.84 -10.89
N GLN A 342 10.00 -8.28 -9.64
CA GLN A 342 10.55 -7.51 -8.53
C GLN A 342 11.76 -8.22 -7.93
N ILE A 343 12.79 -7.46 -7.58
CA ILE A 343 14.04 -7.98 -7.00
C ILE A 343 14.56 -7.03 -5.92
N LYS A 344 15.01 -7.61 -4.81
CA LYS A 344 15.65 -6.90 -3.69
C LYS A 344 17.12 -7.22 -3.66
N VAL A 345 17.97 -6.20 -3.53
CA VAL A 345 19.42 -6.32 -3.47
C VAL A 345 19.93 -5.64 -2.21
N ALA A 346 20.75 -6.35 -1.45
CA ALA A 346 21.44 -5.77 -0.31
C ALA A 346 22.52 -4.80 -0.79
N LEU A 347 22.48 -3.54 -0.35
CA LEU A 347 23.43 -2.53 -0.78
C LEU A 347 24.76 -2.60 -0.02
N ASP A 348 24.87 -3.45 1.01
CA ASP A 348 26.12 -3.69 1.73
C ASP A 348 27.10 -4.60 0.98
N ASN A 349 26.61 -5.49 0.09
CA ASN A 349 27.46 -6.43 -0.65
C ASN A 349 26.95 -6.84 -2.04
N GLY A 350 25.73 -6.46 -2.43
CA GLY A 350 25.11 -6.81 -3.72
C GLY A 350 24.41 -8.18 -3.77
N GLU A 351 24.21 -8.85 -2.64
CA GLU A 351 23.49 -10.13 -2.53
C GLU A 351 21.99 -9.96 -2.84
N ILE A 352 21.39 -10.94 -3.53
CA ILE A 352 19.96 -10.95 -3.81
C ILE A 352 19.20 -11.38 -2.57
N LEU A 353 18.45 -10.46 -1.98
CA LEU A 353 17.63 -10.71 -0.79
C LEU A 353 16.21 -11.15 -1.13
N GLY A 354 15.75 -10.89 -2.34
CA GLY A 354 14.41 -11.29 -2.73
C GLY A 354 14.19 -11.23 -4.23
N LEU A 355 13.31 -12.09 -4.71
CA LEU A 355 12.87 -12.16 -6.10
C LEU A 355 11.39 -12.56 -6.13
N SER A 356 10.61 -11.93 -7.00
CA SER A 356 9.29 -12.42 -7.39
C SER A 356 9.20 -12.41 -8.90
N THR A 357 9.05 -13.60 -9.50
CA THR A 357 8.85 -13.77 -10.96
C THR A 357 7.44 -14.23 -11.30
N ARG A 358 6.53 -14.25 -10.31
CA ARG A 358 5.18 -14.82 -10.48
C ARG A 358 4.40 -14.16 -11.61
N GLU A 359 4.39 -12.84 -11.68
CA GLU A 359 3.68 -12.11 -12.73
C GLU A 359 4.27 -12.42 -14.10
N TYR A 360 5.60 -12.32 -14.24
CA TYR A 360 6.30 -12.75 -15.46
C TYR A 360 5.95 -14.20 -15.85
N LEU A 361 6.09 -15.19 -14.97
CA LEU A 361 5.83 -16.59 -15.33
C LEU A 361 4.35 -16.91 -15.59
N LYS A 362 3.44 -16.10 -15.04
CA LYS A 362 2.00 -16.24 -15.24
C LYS A 362 1.59 -15.69 -16.61
N ASN A 363 2.13 -14.54 -17.00
CA ASN A 363 1.64 -13.75 -18.13
C ASN A 363 2.55 -13.85 -19.37
N HIS A 364 3.83 -14.17 -19.19
CA HIS A 364 4.82 -14.06 -20.26
C HIS A 364 4.52 -14.98 -21.44
N GLN A 365 4.46 -14.35 -22.60
CA GLN A 365 4.30 -14.97 -23.89
C GLN A 365 4.83 -14.02 -24.98
N GLU A 366 5.20 -14.60 -26.11
CA GLU A 366 5.43 -13.82 -27.32
C GLU A 366 4.08 -13.24 -27.77
N ARG A 367 4.01 -11.90 -27.86
CA ARG A 367 2.79 -11.19 -28.25
C ARG A 367 2.93 -10.70 -29.68
N ASN A 368 1.85 -10.79 -30.45
CA ASN A 368 1.81 -10.14 -31.75
C ASN A 368 1.10 -8.80 -31.60
N PHE A 369 1.86 -7.70 -31.63
CA PHE A 369 1.29 -6.37 -31.51
C PHE A 369 0.80 -5.86 -32.85
N GLU A 370 -0.49 -5.56 -32.93
CA GLU A 370 -1.03 -4.81 -34.06
C GLU A 370 -0.46 -3.38 -34.03
N LYS A 371 -0.33 -2.79 -35.22
CA LYS A 371 0.12 -1.41 -35.33
C LYS A 371 -0.94 -0.48 -34.71
N PRO A 372 -0.56 0.45 -33.81
CA PRO A 372 -1.47 1.45 -33.27
C PRO A 372 -2.28 2.17 -34.36
N ALA A 373 -3.59 2.33 -34.14
CA ALA A 373 -4.43 3.14 -35.02
C ALA A 373 -4.17 4.64 -34.87
N LEU A 374 -3.74 5.07 -33.69
CA LEU A 374 -3.36 6.45 -33.39
C LEU A 374 -1.85 6.64 -33.38
N THR A 375 -1.41 7.82 -33.77
CA THR A 375 -0.04 8.29 -33.57
C THR A 375 0.19 8.67 -32.10
N LYS A 376 1.46 8.80 -31.70
CA LYS A 376 1.83 9.26 -30.34
C LYS A 376 1.30 10.66 -30.09
N GLU A 377 1.37 11.52 -31.09
CA GLU A 377 0.92 12.92 -31.04
C GLU A 377 -0.60 13.00 -30.87
N GLU A 378 -1.38 12.21 -31.62
CA GLU A 378 -2.84 12.16 -31.45
C GLU A 378 -3.26 11.64 -30.07
N ALA A 379 -2.53 10.66 -29.52
CA ALA A 379 -2.76 10.18 -28.17
C ALA A 379 -2.34 11.19 -27.10
N ARG A 380 -1.26 11.95 -27.35
CA ARG A 380 -0.78 13.03 -26.47
C ARG A 380 -1.84 14.13 -26.32
N ASP A 381 -2.54 14.47 -27.40
CA ASP A 381 -3.65 15.44 -27.37
C ASP A 381 -4.86 14.96 -26.54
N LYS A 382 -4.90 13.67 -26.16
CA LYS A 382 -5.92 13.11 -25.25
C LYS A 382 -5.53 13.19 -23.77
N VAL A 383 -4.27 13.49 -23.46
CA VAL A 383 -3.82 13.67 -22.08
C VAL A 383 -4.37 14.99 -21.52
N ASN A 384 -4.62 15.05 -20.21
CA ASN A 384 -5.05 16.27 -19.54
C ASN A 384 -4.05 17.42 -19.85
N PRO A 385 -4.52 18.55 -20.42
CA PRO A 385 -3.63 19.62 -20.88
C PRO A 385 -2.87 20.33 -19.74
N ASN A 386 -3.29 20.14 -18.48
CA ASN A 386 -2.59 20.67 -17.32
C ASN A 386 -1.36 19.84 -16.93
N VAL A 387 -1.24 18.61 -17.44
CA VAL A 387 -0.11 17.72 -17.18
C VAL A 387 1.05 18.08 -18.10
N LYS A 388 2.20 18.39 -17.49
CA LYS A 388 3.45 18.65 -18.21
C LYS A 388 4.15 17.34 -18.53
N ILE A 389 3.94 16.84 -19.74
CA ILE A 389 4.54 15.59 -20.22
C ILE A 389 6.07 15.73 -20.33
N GLN A 390 6.78 14.76 -19.78
CA GLN A 390 8.24 14.67 -19.70
C GLN A 390 8.79 13.47 -20.49
N GLU A 391 8.12 12.33 -20.42
CA GLU A 391 8.49 11.12 -21.16
C GLU A 391 7.29 10.50 -21.86
N GLU A 392 7.57 9.83 -22.97
CA GLU A 392 6.57 9.16 -23.80
C GLU A 392 7.09 7.77 -24.17
N SER A 393 6.27 6.75 -24.00
CA SER A 393 6.59 5.36 -24.29
C SER A 393 5.36 4.63 -24.83
N ILE A 394 5.54 3.40 -25.30
CA ILE A 394 4.42 2.52 -25.65
C ILE A 394 4.50 1.29 -24.76
N ALA A 395 3.34 0.86 -24.28
CA ALA A 395 3.22 -0.18 -23.29
C ALA A 395 1.97 -1.04 -23.53
N VAL A 396 2.00 -2.24 -22.97
CA VAL A 396 0.82 -3.09 -22.80
C VAL A 396 0.51 -3.14 -21.32
N ILE A 397 -0.74 -2.81 -20.99
CA ILE A 397 -1.26 -2.87 -19.62
C ILE A 397 -2.53 -3.72 -19.58
N GLU A 398 -2.89 -4.23 -18.42
CA GLU A 398 -4.21 -4.80 -18.18
C GLU A 398 -5.19 -3.68 -17.82
N ASP A 399 -6.34 -3.65 -18.46
CA ASP A 399 -7.43 -2.77 -18.05
C ASP A 399 -8.13 -3.28 -16.78
N LYS A 400 -9.22 -2.61 -16.37
CA LYS A 400 -9.97 -2.99 -15.16
C LYS A 400 -10.65 -4.37 -15.25
N LEU A 401 -10.82 -4.92 -16.46
CA LEU A 401 -11.37 -6.25 -16.70
C LEU A 401 -10.27 -7.32 -16.82
N GLY A 402 -9.00 -6.93 -16.78
CA GLY A 402 -7.86 -7.83 -16.97
C GLY A 402 -7.55 -8.12 -18.43
N GLU A 403 -8.07 -7.31 -19.36
CA GLU A 403 -7.76 -7.45 -20.78
C GLU A 403 -6.49 -6.65 -21.14
N GLU A 404 -5.59 -7.25 -21.91
CA GLU A 404 -4.38 -6.57 -22.38
C GLU A 404 -4.71 -5.50 -23.42
N VAL A 405 -4.30 -4.27 -23.14
CA VAL A 405 -4.50 -3.10 -23.99
C VAL A 405 -3.15 -2.50 -24.37
N LEU A 406 -2.92 -2.32 -25.67
CA LEU A 406 -1.80 -1.52 -26.19
C LEU A 406 -2.10 -0.03 -25.96
N ALA A 407 -1.22 0.65 -25.24
CA ALA A 407 -1.39 2.03 -24.82
C ALA A 407 -0.10 2.83 -24.97
N TYR A 408 -0.24 4.13 -25.25
CA TYR A 408 0.83 5.09 -25.08
C TYR A 408 0.93 5.48 -23.60
N GLU A 409 2.12 5.35 -23.04
CA GLU A 409 2.48 5.75 -21.68
C GLU A 409 3.05 7.16 -21.71
N PHE A 410 2.43 8.08 -20.97
CA PHE A 410 2.89 9.44 -20.77
C PHE A 410 3.27 9.64 -19.30
N LEU A 411 4.53 9.98 -19.04
CA LEU A 411 5.00 10.40 -17.74
C LEU A 411 5.03 11.92 -17.71
N GLY A 412 4.40 12.55 -16.73
CA GLY A 412 4.39 14.01 -16.62
C GLY A 412 4.07 14.50 -15.23
N THR A 413 4.16 15.82 -15.02
CA THR A 413 3.91 16.43 -13.71
C THR A 413 2.70 17.36 -13.73
N LEU A 414 1.96 17.36 -12.63
CA LEU A 414 0.89 18.33 -12.37
C LEU A 414 1.09 18.87 -10.95
N GLY A 415 1.53 20.13 -10.85
CA GLY A 415 2.04 20.66 -9.59
C GLY A 415 3.38 20.01 -9.23
N ASP A 416 3.49 19.56 -7.98
CA ASP A 416 4.68 18.88 -7.44
C ASP A 416 4.62 17.35 -7.62
N ASP A 417 3.49 16.83 -8.12
CA ASP A 417 3.26 15.41 -8.27
C ASP A 417 3.58 14.92 -9.67
N THR A 418 4.07 13.68 -9.75
CA THR A 418 4.35 12.98 -11.00
C THR A 418 3.27 11.94 -11.27
N TYR A 419 2.78 11.91 -12.50
CA TYR A 419 1.72 11.00 -12.94
C TYR A 419 2.18 10.20 -14.15
N ARG A 420 1.74 8.94 -14.19
CA ARG A 420 1.79 8.07 -15.35
C ARG A 420 0.40 7.90 -15.91
N ILE A 421 0.22 8.20 -17.18
CA ILE A 421 -1.06 8.21 -17.88
C ILE A 421 -0.98 7.26 -19.07
N PHE A 422 -1.95 6.36 -19.19
CA PHE A 422 -2.04 5.41 -20.30
C PHE A 422 -3.23 5.75 -21.19
N ILE A 423 -2.94 6.04 -22.47
CA ILE A 423 -3.95 6.29 -23.49
C ILE A 423 -3.98 5.11 -24.46
N ASN A 424 -5.14 4.47 -24.63
CA ASN A 424 -5.33 3.37 -25.55
C ASN A 424 -4.86 3.77 -26.96
N ALA A 425 -3.93 3.00 -27.52
CA ALA A 425 -3.24 3.33 -28.76
C ALA A 425 -4.14 3.21 -30.00
N ASN A 426 -5.33 2.63 -29.86
CA ASN A 426 -6.31 2.46 -30.93
C ASN A 426 -7.51 3.40 -30.80
N THR A 427 -8.02 3.62 -29.59
CA THR A 427 -9.25 4.40 -29.37
C THR A 427 -8.99 5.82 -28.85
N GLY A 428 -7.83 6.08 -28.25
CA GLY A 428 -7.51 7.36 -27.61
C GLY A 428 -8.19 7.55 -26.25
N VAL A 429 -8.85 6.52 -25.73
CA VAL A 429 -9.45 6.51 -24.39
C VAL A 429 -8.36 6.33 -23.34
N GLU A 430 -8.45 7.07 -22.24
CA GLU A 430 -7.56 6.92 -21.08
C GLU A 430 -7.91 5.63 -20.33
N VAL A 431 -6.94 4.72 -20.27
CA VAL A 431 -7.10 3.39 -19.69
C VAL A 431 -6.80 3.42 -18.19
N GLN A 432 -5.76 4.15 -17.79
CA GLN A 432 -5.31 4.23 -16.40
C GLN A 432 -4.50 5.51 -16.16
N VAL A 433 -4.65 6.09 -14.97
CA VAL A 433 -3.81 7.17 -14.45
C VAL A 433 -3.31 6.77 -13.07
N GLU A 434 -2.00 6.92 -12.85
CA GLU A 434 -1.32 6.55 -11.61
C GLU A 434 -0.48 7.73 -11.11
N LYS A 435 -0.72 8.17 -9.87
CA LYS A 435 0.19 9.07 -9.16
C LYS A 435 1.42 8.27 -8.70
N LEU A 436 2.61 8.71 -9.08
CA LEU A 436 3.86 8.07 -8.64
C LEU A 436 4.26 8.62 -7.28
N LYS A 437 4.50 7.70 -6.32
CA LYS A 437 4.98 8.07 -5.00
C LYS A 437 6.44 8.51 -5.08
N ILE A 438 6.70 9.77 -4.71
CA ILE A 438 8.04 10.25 -4.36
C ILE A 438 8.30 9.75 -2.92
N GLY A 439 9.53 9.34 -2.61
CA GLY A 439 9.85 8.70 -1.32
C GLY A 439 9.31 9.49 -0.12
N GLU A 440 8.79 8.78 0.89
CA GLU A 440 8.21 9.41 2.08
C GLU A 440 9.21 10.34 2.78
N ASP A 441 8.73 11.49 3.25
CA ASP A 441 9.53 12.40 4.05
C ASP A 441 10.05 11.68 5.30
N ARG A 442 11.37 11.70 5.49
CA ARG A 442 12.00 11.20 6.71
C ARG A 442 11.74 12.17 7.84
N PHE A 443 10.77 11.87 8.69
CA PHE A 443 10.55 12.59 9.94
C PHE A 443 11.60 12.20 11.00
N ASN A 444 12.85 12.65 10.82
CA ASN A 444 13.78 13.13 11.86
C ASN A 444 15.21 13.30 11.33
N ASN A 445 15.73 14.51 11.50
CA ASN A 445 17.07 14.81 12.03
C ASN A 445 17.09 16.30 12.40
N GLU A 446 16.37 16.67 13.46
CA GLU A 446 16.81 17.83 14.25
C GLU A 446 17.95 17.36 15.16
N MET A 447 19.00 18.19 15.18
CA MET A 447 20.37 17.95 15.67
C MET A 447 20.50 17.31 17.05
#